data_AF-M3EAV5-F1
#
_entry.id   AF-M3EAV5-F1
#
_cell.length_a   1.000
_cell.length_b   1.000
_cell.length_c   1.000
_cell.angle_alpha   90.00
_cell.angle_beta   90.00
_cell.angle_gamma   90.00
#
_symmetry.space_group_name_H-M   'P 1'
#
loop_
_entity.id
_entity.type
_entity.pdbx_description
1 polymer ?
#
loop_
_entity_poly.entity_id
_entity_poly.type
_entity_poly.pdbx_seq_one_letter_code
_entity_poly.pdbx_strand_id
1 'polypeptide(L)'
;MTERPETFLAHLRSAAVGVLERFPAELRPEIYALSFRVWRVDDDDRRPYVAVGYNTQTQYERERDPDDDGEARWNYAYWLLEGFETLGNVPEDPVGSRVYEEEVRSLGVWYDGELGVEEHPCQIVR
;
A
#
# COMPACT_ATOMS: atom_id res chain seq x y z
N MET A 1 20.24 26.02 12.42
CA MET A 1 19.51 25.51 11.25
C MET A 1 18.31 24.75 11.78
N THR A 2 17.12 25.32 11.71
CA THR A 2 15.91 24.64 12.18
C THR A 2 15.58 23.57 11.15
N GLU A 3 15.72 22.30 11.52
CA GLU A 3 15.25 21.20 10.67
C GLU A 3 13.74 21.41 10.44
N ARG A 4 13.32 21.37 9.17
CA ARG A 4 11.88 21.33 8.89
C ARG A 4 11.34 20.01 9.45
N PRO A 5 10.23 20.02 10.20
CA PRO A 5 9.62 18.78 10.65
C PRO A 5 9.30 17.90 9.44
N GLU A 6 9.62 16.60 9.55
CA GLU A 6 9.29 15.61 8.55
C GLU A 6 7.77 15.54 8.39
N THR A 7 7.28 15.76 7.16
CA THR A 7 5.86 15.63 6.84
C THR A 7 5.54 14.20 6.45
N PHE A 8 4.27 13.79 6.55
CA PHE A 8 3.86 12.45 6.13
C PHE A 8 4.18 12.17 4.66
N LEU A 9 3.96 13.16 3.78
CA LEU A 9 4.32 13.05 2.36
C LEU A 9 5.83 12.89 2.13
N ALA A 10 6.66 13.65 2.86
CA ALA A 10 8.11 13.55 2.72
C ALA A 10 8.62 12.18 3.18
N HIS A 11 8.07 11.70 4.30
CA HIS A 11 8.35 10.38 4.83
C HIS A 11 7.99 9.28 3.82
N LEU A 12 6.72 9.23 3.39
CA LEU A 12 6.24 8.22 2.43
C LEU A 12 7.07 8.19 1.16
N ARG A 13 7.42 9.36 0.61
CA ARG A 13 8.25 9.44 -0.60
C ARG A 13 9.64 8.84 -0.37
N SER A 14 10.30 9.22 0.72
CA SER A 14 11.64 8.72 1.06
C SER A 14 11.63 7.21 1.31
N ALA A 15 10.67 6.75 2.12
CA ALA A 15 10.51 5.35 2.47
C ALA A 15 10.20 4.50 1.22
N ALA A 16 9.30 4.96 0.34
CA ALA A 16 8.98 4.26 -0.90
C ALA A 16 10.19 4.13 -1.84
N VAL A 17 11.01 5.18 -1.98
CA VAL A 17 12.29 5.07 -2.72
C VAL A 17 13.18 4.00 -2.10
N GLY A 18 13.30 4.00 -0.77
CA GLY A 18 14.07 2.98 -0.05
C GLY A 18 13.58 1.55 -0.31
N VAL A 19 12.25 1.34 -0.36
CA VAL A 19 11.67 0.04 -0.73
C VAL A 19 12.09 -0.37 -2.15
N LEU A 20 11.94 0.52 -3.13
CA LEU A 20 12.32 0.24 -4.51
C LEU A 20 13.83 -0.06 -4.66
N GLU A 21 14.69 0.64 -3.92
CA GLU A 21 16.14 0.41 -3.92
C GLU A 21 16.53 -0.95 -3.32
N ARG A 22 15.71 -1.51 -2.43
CA ARG A 22 15.92 -2.83 -1.82
C ARG A 22 15.39 -4.00 -2.64
N PHE A 23 14.67 -3.75 -3.73
CA PHE A 23 14.22 -4.85 -4.59
C PHE A 23 15.40 -5.72 -5.04
N PRO A 24 15.27 -7.07 -4.96
CA PRO A 24 16.36 -7.99 -5.28
C PRO A 24 16.93 -7.72 -6.67
N ALA A 25 18.25 -7.57 -6.77
CA ALA A 25 18.92 -7.16 -8.01
C ALA A 25 18.66 -8.15 -9.16
N GLU A 26 18.51 -9.43 -8.82
CA GLU A 26 18.27 -10.55 -9.72
C GLU A 26 16.87 -10.50 -10.33
N LEU A 27 15.90 -9.93 -9.60
CA LEU A 27 14.52 -9.80 -10.05
C LEU A 27 14.28 -8.52 -10.86
N ARG A 28 15.11 -7.47 -10.70
CA ARG A 28 14.90 -6.18 -11.40
C ARG A 28 14.69 -6.30 -12.92
N PRO A 29 15.42 -7.15 -13.66
CA PRO A 29 15.19 -7.31 -15.11
C PRO A 29 13.86 -7.98 -15.45
N GLU A 30 13.30 -8.78 -14.53
CA GLU A 30 12.02 -9.47 -14.71
C GLU A 30 10.81 -8.58 -14.38
N ILE A 31 11.02 -7.48 -13.64
CA ILE A 31 9.95 -6.61 -13.17
C ILE A 31 9.32 -5.87 -14.36
N TYR A 32 8.06 -6.15 -14.66
CA TYR A 32 7.32 -5.46 -15.73
C TYR A 32 6.25 -4.48 -15.19
N ALA A 33 5.88 -4.58 -13.91
CA ALA A 33 4.91 -3.69 -13.28
C ALA A 33 5.28 -3.44 -11.82
N LEU A 34 5.02 -2.21 -11.37
CA LEU A 34 5.08 -1.80 -9.97
C LEU A 34 3.67 -1.64 -9.42
N SER A 35 3.50 -2.04 -8.17
CA SER A 35 2.24 -2.00 -7.44
C SER A 35 2.33 -1.01 -6.28
N PHE A 36 1.30 -0.17 -6.16
CA PHE A 36 1.06 0.67 -5.00
C PHE A 36 -0.38 0.44 -4.55
N ARG A 37 -0.60 -0.54 -3.67
CA ARG A 37 -1.94 -0.84 -3.14
C ARG A 37 -2.19 0.02 -1.91
N VAL A 38 -3.11 0.98 -2.03
CA VAL A 38 -3.59 1.76 -0.90
C VAL A 38 -4.73 1.01 -0.22
N TRP A 39 -4.61 0.80 1.09
CA TRP A 39 -5.64 0.15 1.90
C TRP A 39 -5.56 0.63 3.35
N ARG A 40 -6.23 -0.08 4.26
CA ARG A 40 -6.26 0.19 5.69
C ARG A 40 -6.20 -1.10 6.50
N VAL A 41 -5.58 -1.06 7.68
CA VAL A 41 -5.45 -2.26 8.51
C VAL A 41 -6.74 -2.51 9.28
N ASP A 42 -7.22 -3.76 9.29
CA ASP A 42 -8.42 -4.19 10.00
C ASP A 42 -9.67 -3.35 9.67
N ASP A 43 -9.76 -2.86 8.43
CA ASP A 43 -10.80 -1.93 7.98
C ASP A 43 -10.89 -0.61 8.79
N ASP A 44 -9.82 -0.24 9.49
CA ASP A 44 -9.74 0.99 10.27
C ASP A 44 -9.24 2.18 9.43
N ASP A 45 -10.10 3.13 9.04
CA ASP A 45 -9.67 4.28 8.22
C ASP A 45 -8.63 5.19 8.95
N ARG A 46 -8.41 5.00 10.25
CA ARG A 46 -7.32 5.67 10.98
C ARG A 46 -5.97 5.05 10.69
N ARG A 47 -5.92 3.85 10.11
CA ARG A 47 -4.70 3.08 9.82
C ARG A 47 -4.48 2.85 8.33
N PRO A 48 -4.42 3.92 7.50
CA PRO A 48 -4.17 3.76 6.08
C PRO A 48 -2.71 3.38 5.82
N TYR A 49 -2.50 2.62 4.74
CA TYR A 49 -1.18 2.23 4.28
C TYR A 49 -1.12 2.09 2.77
N VAL A 50 0.09 2.13 2.25
CA VAL A 50 0.43 1.67 0.91
C VAL A 50 1.33 0.44 0.99
N ALA A 51 0.92 -0.65 0.36
CA ALA A 51 1.75 -1.82 0.13
C ALA A 51 2.47 -1.65 -1.22
N VAL A 52 3.80 -1.70 -1.20
CA VAL A 52 4.64 -1.50 -2.38
C VAL A 52 5.23 -2.85 -2.83
N GLY A 53 5.08 -3.18 -4.11
CA GLY A 53 5.64 -4.40 -4.66
C GLY A 53 5.67 -4.40 -6.18
N TYR A 54 5.79 -5.58 -6.78
CA TYR A 54 6.06 -5.72 -8.21
C TYR A 54 5.59 -7.06 -8.76
N ASN A 55 5.44 -7.12 -10.09
CA ASN A 55 5.24 -8.36 -10.83
C ASN A 55 6.44 -8.69 -11.69
N THR A 56 6.76 -9.98 -11.78
CA THR A 56 7.82 -10.51 -12.64
C THR A 56 7.25 -11.26 -13.84
N GLN A 57 7.98 -11.27 -14.96
CA GLN A 57 7.59 -12.03 -16.15
C GLN A 57 7.42 -13.52 -15.82
N THR A 58 8.36 -14.09 -15.06
CA THR A 58 8.28 -15.46 -14.54
C THR A 58 6.99 -15.73 -13.73
N GLN A 59 6.56 -14.80 -12.86
CA GLN A 59 5.30 -14.92 -12.12
C GLN A 59 4.11 -14.99 -13.08
N TYR A 60 4.04 -14.05 -14.03
CA TYR A 60 2.97 -14.04 -15.03
C TYR A 60 2.93 -15.36 -15.82
N GLU A 61 4.07 -15.87 -16.28
CA GLU A 61 4.11 -17.12 -17.05
C GLU A 61 3.62 -18.32 -16.26
N ARG A 62 3.81 -18.32 -14.94
CA ARG A 62 3.33 -19.38 -14.05
C ARG A 62 1.82 -19.29 -13.80
N GLU A 63 1.30 -18.08 -13.65
CA GLU A 63 -0.09 -17.85 -13.25
C GLU A 63 -1.05 -17.68 -14.45
N ARG A 64 -0.53 -17.43 -15.66
CA ARG A 64 -1.37 -17.21 -16.84
C ARG A 64 -2.24 -18.42 -17.16
N ASP A 65 -3.52 -18.16 -17.36
CA ASP A 65 -4.43 -19.10 -17.99
C ASP A 65 -4.29 -18.97 -19.52
N PRO A 66 -4.04 -20.06 -20.27
CA PRO A 66 -4.05 -20.02 -21.73
C PRO A 66 -5.35 -19.50 -22.34
N ASP A 67 -6.47 -19.63 -21.62
CA ASP A 67 -7.80 -19.21 -22.07
C ASP A 67 -8.18 -17.77 -21.62
N ASP A 68 -7.39 -17.17 -20.72
CA ASP A 68 -7.50 -15.76 -20.30
C ASP A 68 -6.11 -15.17 -19.99
N ASP A 69 -5.39 -14.85 -21.07
CA ASP A 69 -4.01 -14.35 -21.02
C ASP A 69 -3.90 -12.91 -20.47
N GLY A 70 -5.01 -12.16 -20.49
CA GLY A 70 -5.08 -10.77 -20.02
C GLY A 70 -5.25 -10.67 -18.51
N GLU A 71 -5.99 -11.59 -17.88
CA GLU A 71 -6.35 -11.48 -16.47
C GLU A 71 -5.14 -11.66 -15.55
N ALA A 72 -4.34 -12.72 -15.70
CA ALA A 72 -3.13 -12.92 -14.90
C ALA A 72 -2.10 -11.78 -15.05
N ARG A 73 -2.16 -11.11 -16.22
CA ARG A 73 -1.53 -9.82 -16.55
C ARG A 73 -1.55 -8.80 -15.43
N TRP A 74 -2.78 -8.54 -15.02
CA TRP A 74 -3.17 -7.27 -14.41
C TRP A 74 -4.04 -7.46 -13.18
N ASN A 75 -4.54 -8.67 -12.93
CA ASN A 75 -5.34 -8.99 -11.76
C ASN A 75 -4.44 -9.16 -10.53
N TYR A 76 -4.74 -8.35 -9.50
CA TYR A 76 -4.03 -8.30 -8.23
C TYR A 76 -3.94 -9.66 -7.51
N ALA A 77 -4.91 -10.55 -7.71
CA ALA A 77 -4.94 -11.87 -7.09
C ALA A 77 -3.74 -12.76 -7.49
N TYR A 78 -3.10 -12.48 -8.62
CA TYR A 78 -1.96 -13.25 -9.13
C TYR A 78 -0.60 -12.62 -8.80
N TRP A 79 -0.60 -11.53 -8.01
CA TRP A 79 0.63 -10.80 -7.68
C TRP A 79 1.35 -11.50 -6.53
N LEU A 80 2.66 -11.30 -6.42
CA LEU A 80 3.46 -11.87 -5.33
C LEU A 80 3.04 -11.21 -4.01
N LEU A 81 2.05 -11.78 -3.32
CA LEU A 81 1.53 -11.30 -2.04
C LEU A 81 2.54 -11.47 -0.88
N GLU A 82 3.71 -12.04 -1.13
CA GLU A 82 4.82 -12.13 -0.19
C GLU A 82 5.83 -11.00 -0.42
N GLY A 83 6.23 -10.31 0.66
CA GLY A 83 7.29 -9.29 0.59
C GLY A 83 6.84 -7.88 0.20
N PHE A 84 5.53 -7.59 0.23
CA PHE A 84 5.04 -6.21 0.16
C PHE A 84 5.47 -5.47 1.44
N GLU A 85 6.41 -4.53 1.31
CA GLU A 85 6.69 -3.59 2.39
C GLU A 85 5.53 -2.59 2.48
N THR A 86 4.96 -2.44 3.68
CA THR A 86 3.84 -1.54 3.97
C THR A 86 4.34 -0.25 4.61
N LEU A 87 3.94 0.88 4.05
CA LEU A 87 4.28 2.22 4.53
C LEU A 87 3.00 2.98 4.88
N GLY A 88 3.01 3.80 5.93
CA GLY A 88 1.83 4.51 6.41
C GLY A 88 1.60 4.37 7.91
N ASN A 89 0.34 4.39 8.33
CA ASN A 89 -0.02 4.21 9.75
C ASN A 89 -0.17 2.73 10.11
N VAL A 90 0.97 2.04 10.13
CA VAL A 90 1.10 0.60 10.36
C VAL A 90 2.29 0.29 11.29
N PRO A 91 2.24 -0.80 12.07
CA PRO A 91 3.33 -1.20 12.96
C PRO A 91 4.70 -1.34 12.26
N GLU A 92 4.70 -1.74 10.99
CA GLU A 92 5.88 -1.92 10.15
C GLU A 92 6.57 -0.58 9.79
N ASP A 93 5.83 0.53 9.87
CA ASP A 93 6.31 1.88 9.60
C ASP A 93 6.03 2.82 10.80
N PRO A 94 6.83 2.73 11.87
CA PRO A 94 6.61 3.52 13.09
C PRO A 94 6.83 5.03 12.86
N VAL A 95 7.66 5.42 11.89
CA VAL A 95 7.89 6.83 11.57
C VAL A 95 6.68 7.37 10.81
N GLY A 96 6.23 6.67 9.76
CA GLY A 96 5.02 6.98 9.01
C GLY A 96 3.78 7.07 9.89
N SER A 97 3.62 6.12 10.80
CA SER A 97 2.53 6.12 11.79
C SER A 97 2.51 7.39 12.61
N ARG A 98 3.64 7.76 13.20
CA ARG A 98 3.76 8.97 14.00
C ARG A 98 3.44 10.24 13.21
N VAL A 99 4.06 10.42 12.03
CA VAL A 99 3.88 11.67 11.27
C VAL A 99 2.49 11.77 10.62
N TYR A 100 1.87 10.65 10.24
CA TYR A 100 0.47 10.61 9.80
C TYR A 100 -0.45 11.08 10.92
N GLU A 101 -0.28 10.50 12.10
CA GLU A 101 -1.08 10.78 13.28
C GLU A 101 -0.96 12.24 13.75
N GLU A 102 0.25 12.81 13.71
CA GLU A 102 0.51 14.22 13.97
C GLU A 102 -0.20 15.12 12.93
N GLU A 103 -0.08 14.79 11.64
CA GLU A 103 -0.67 15.55 10.53
C GLU A 103 -2.21 15.54 10.61
N VAL A 104 -2.84 14.37 10.73
CA VAL A 104 -4.30 14.21 10.80
C VAL A 104 -4.89 14.91 12.02
N ARG A 105 -4.22 14.87 13.18
CA ARG A 105 -4.64 15.63 14.36
C ARG A 105 -4.50 17.13 14.16
N SER A 106 -3.43 17.60 13.51
CA SER A 106 -3.26 19.02 13.19
C SER A 106 -4.34 19.56 12.25
N LEU A 107 -4.89 18.70 11.38
CA LEU A 107 -6.02 19.01 10.50
C LEU A 107 -7.37 19.00 11.22
N GLY A 108 -7.44 18.49 12.46
CA GLY A 108 -8.68 18.38 13.22
C GLY A 108 -9.65 17.32 12.69
N VAL A 109 -9.15 16.34 11.92
CA VAL A 109 -9.97 15.27 11.29
C VAL A 109 -9.77 13.90 11.94
N TRP A 110 -9.02 13.84 13.04
CA TRP A 110 -8.87 12.62 13.85
C TRP A 110 -10.17 12.29 14.60
N TYR A 111 -10.48 11.00 14.75
CA TYR A 111 -11.63 10.50 15.50
C TYR A 111 -11.29 9.23 16.30
N ASP A 112 -11.90 9.07 17.47
CA ASP A 112 -11.65 7.93 18.38
C ASP A 112 -12.83 6.94 18.46
N GLY A 113 -13.81 7.05 17.56
CA GLY A 113 -14.99 6.18 17.52
C GLY A 113 -14.67 4.71 17.26
N GLU A 114 -15.49 3.80 17.78
CA GLU A 114 -15.48 2.40 17.37
C GLU A 114 -15.93 2.29 15.91
N LEU A 115 -15.32 1.38 15.15
CA LEU A 115 -15.77 1.07 13.78
C LEU A 115 -17.20 0.55 13.88
N GLY A 116 -18.17 1.39 13.52
CA GLY A 116 -19.55 0.97 13.46
C GLY A 116 -19.68 -0.20 12.50
N VAL A 117 -20.19 -1.32 12.98
CA VAL A 117 -20.74 -2.40 12.15
C VAL A 117 -22.00 -1.87 11.46
N GLU A 118 -21.87 -0.84 10.63
CA GLU A 118 -22.93 -0.46 9.72
C GLU A 118 -22.70 -1.21 8.42
N GLU A 119 -23.29 -2.41 8.34
CA GLU A 119 -23.63 -3.00 7.06
C GLU A 119 -24.59 -2.03 6.35
N HIS A 120 -24.04 -1.08 5.59
CA HIS A 120 -24.81 -0.36 4.59
C HIS A 120 -24.77 -1.20 3.32
N PRO A 121 -25.78 -2.05 3.02
CA PRO A 121 -25.89 -2.61 1.69
C PRO A 121 -25.96 -1.41 0.75
N CYS A 122 -25.02 -1.35 -0.18
CA CYS A 122 -25.05 -0.39 -1.28
C CYS A 122 -26.39 -0.59 -2.00
N GLN A 123 -27.39 0.21 -1.64
CA GLN A 123 -28.69 0.17 -2.31
C GLN A 123 -28.48 0.84 -3.66
N ILE A 124 -28.22 0.00 -4.67
CA ILE A 124 -28.40 0.38 -6.07
C ILE A 124 -29.87 0.76 -6.21
N VAL A 125 -30.15 2.06 -6.22
CA VAL A 125 -31.44 2.59 -6.61
C VAL A 125 -31.60 2.28 -8.09
N ARG A 126 -32.56 1.40 -8.42
CA ARG A 126 -32.95 1.07 -9.80
C ARG A 126 -33.58 2.26 -10.51
#